data_AF-R0FS48-F1
#
_entry.id   AF-R0FS48-F1
#
_cell.length_a   1.000
_cell.length_b   1.000
_cell.length_c   1.000
_cell.angle_alpha   90.00
_cell.angle_beta   90.00
_cell.angle_gamma   90.00
#
_symmetry.space_group_name_H-M   'P 1'
#
loop_
_entity.id
_entity.type
_entity.pdbx_description
1 polymer ?
#
loop_
_entity_poly.entity_id
_entity_poly.type
_entity_poly.pdbx_seq_one_letter_code
_entity_poly.pdbx_strand_id
1 'polypeptide(L)'
;MAKKTSHRKYSENLEKERRILLHFNSINFNIVRPTSPIIYYETLPVNAKVCSIYMEVAQHGSLKDMIIKAGRRLPENVVGYCTLLILEGLKDLHRAGYVHCDLRPENILIFRTFTHGELCQLKLADFGLAKEPNGPRPLDGSLFAGNQAYLAPEGVGPRRVISSALDIWSLGVMVIEMLGAIVGGRSDYLSETLSPMAWDFVKKCRVHDPEARATAEELLSHPFVMQSLGVPPFELLPVPPCLSDGEIQGRFY
;
A
#
# COMPACT_ATOMS: atom_id res chain seq x y z
N MET A 1 14.79 13.83 -5.91
CA MET A 1 13.86 13.95 -4.77
C MET A 1 12.46 14.17 -5.32
N ALA A 2 11.45 13.54 -4.71
CA ALA A 2 10.05 13.77 -5.02
C ALA A 2 9.49 14.79 -4.01
N LYS A 3 8.64 15.71 -4.48
CA LYS A 3 7.87 16.64 -3.65
C LYS A 3 6.46 16.07 -3.54
N LYS A 4 5.78 16.24 -2.40
CA LYS A 4 4.32 16.05 -2.25
C LYS A 4 3.74 17.36 -1.76
N THR A 5 2.75 17.90 -2.45
CA THR A 5 2.20 19.23 -2.15
C THR A 5 0.71 19.16 -1.83
N SER A 6 0.29 19.92 -0.82
CA SER A 6 -1.12 20.06 -0.47
C SER A 6 -1.47 21.51 -0.15
N HIS A 7 -2.75 21.85 -0.21
CA HIS A 7 -3.21 23.15 0.27
C HIS A 7 -2.91 23.30 1.76
N ARG A 8 -2.53 24.52 2.19
CA ARG A 8 -2.15 24.80 3.58
C ARG A 8 -3.24 24.43 4.60
N LYS A 9 -4.52 24.45 4.20
CA LYS A 9 -5.65 23.99 5.05
C LYS A 9 -5.59 22.50 5.43
N TYR A 10 -4.81 21.69 4.72
CA TYR A 10 -4.61 20.26 5.00
C TYR A 10 -3.20 19.97 5.54
N SER A 11 -2.49 21.01 6.02
CA SER A 11 -1.12 20.86 6.53
C SER A 11 -1.00 19.89 7.70
N GLU A 12 -2.05 19.70 8.50
CA GLU A 12 -2.07 18.70 9.57
C GLU A 12 -1.92 17.27 9.06
N ASN A 13 -2.54 16.92 7.93
CA ASN A 13 -2.41 15.59 7.31
C ASN A 13 -0.99 15.38 6.80
N LEU A 14 -0.39 16.41 6.18
CA LEU A 14 0.97 16.33 5.66
C LEU A 14 2.01 16.28 6.79
N GLU A 15 1.74 16.98 7.90
CA GLU A 15 2.57 16.95 9.11
C GLU A 15 2.48 15.60 9.82
N LYS A 16 1.28 15.01 9.87
CA LYS A 16 1.11 13.62 10.33
C LYS A 16 1.90 12.65 9.47
N GLU A 17 1.74 12.72 8.15
CA GLU A 17 2.48 11.88 7.22
C GLU A 17 4.00 12.03 7.43
N ARG A 18 4.51 13.25 7.48
CA ARG A 18 5.94 13.54 7.75
C ARG A 18 6.43 12.88 9.04
N ARG A 19 5.68 13.01 10.14
CA ARG A 19 6.04 12.40 11.43
C ARG A 19 6.16 10.89 11.33
N ILE A 20 5.20 10.24 10.66
CA ILE A 20 5.20 8.79 10.44
C ILE A 20 6.41 8.37 9.59
N LEU A 21 6.67 9.05 8.47
CA LEU A 21 7.81 8.75 7.60
C LEU A 21 9.15 8.89 8.36
N LEU A 22 9.29 9.90 9.22
CA LEU A 22 10.49 10.08 10.05
C LEU A 22 10.65 9.00 11.12
N HIS A 23 9.55 8.56 11.74
CA HIS A 23 9.56 7.49 12.74
C HIS A 23 10.14 6.20 12.17
N PHE A 24 9.76 5.84 10.95
CA PHE A 24 10.20 4.60 10.30
C PHE A 24 11.51 4.71 9.52
N ASN A 25 12.04 5.93 9.31
CA ASN A 25 13.18 6.18 8.43
C ASN A 25 14.43 5.31 8.74
N SER A 26 14.69 5.05 10.02
CA SER A 26 15.83 4.25 10.49
C SER A 26 15.49 2.79 10.84
N ILE A 27 14.21 2.40 10.77
CA ILE A 27 13.71 1.13 11.33
C ILE A 27 13.14 0.22 10.25
N ASN A 28 12.54 0.78 9.19
CA ASN A 28 11.82 0.01 8.19
C ASN A 28 12.24 0.43 6.77
N PHE A 29 12.69 -0.54 5.96
CA PHE A 29 13.10 -0.32 4.57
C PHE A 29 11.92 -0.34 3.59
N ASN A 30 10.75 -0.81 4.03
CA ASN A 30 9.52 -0.97 3.26
C ASN A 30 8.52 0.20 3.44
N ILE A 31 8.99 1.34 3.96
CA ILE A 31 8.23 2.60 4.04
C ILE A 31 9.03 3.69 3.34
N VAL A 32 8.35 4.55 2.57
CA VAL A 32 9.00 5.67 1.85
C VAL A 32 9.79 6.56 2.81
N ARG A 33 10.99 6.96 2.40
CA ARG A 33 11.87 7.80 3.22
C ARG A 33 11.70 9.29 2.93
N PRO A 34 11.61 10.12 3.97
CA PRO A 34 11.69 11.56 3.80
C PRO A 34 13.14 11.96 3.49
N THR A 35 13.33 12.88 2.54
CA THR A 35 14.66 13.47 2.27
C THR A 35 14.92 14.74 3.06
N SER A 36 13.89 15.28 3.71
CA SER A 36 13.98 16.43 4.59
C SER A 36 13.04 16.26 5.79
N PRO A 37 13.44 16.64 7.01
CA PRO A 37 12.58 16.59 8.17
C PRO A 37 11.64 17.79 8.26
N ILE A 38 11.65 18.73 7.31
CA ILE A 38 10.92 20.01 7.40
C ILE A 38 9.68 20.01 6.50
N ILE A 39 8.59 20.65 6.93
CA ILE A 39 7.52 21.09 6.03
C ILE A 39 7.86 22.43 5.42
N TYR A 40 7.76 22.50 4.10
CA TYR A 40 7.98 23.72 3.33
C TYR A 40 6.64 24.40 3.13
N TYR A 41 6.57 25.70 3.40
CA TYR A 41 5.38 26.51 3.17
C TYR A 41 5.67 27.51 2.05
N GLU A 42 4.82 27.52 1.04
CA GLU A 42 4.98 28.37 -0.15
C GLU A 42 3.65 29.05 -0.46
N THR A 43 3.72 30.20 -1.15
CA THR A 43 2.56 30.85 -1.75
C THR A 43 2.76 30.84 -3.26
N LEU A 44 1.95 30.04 -3.94
CA LEU A 44 1.95 29.91 -5.40
C LEU A 44 1.24 31.12 -6.04
N PRO A 45 1.36 31.32 -7.38
CA PRO A 45 0.57 32.31 -8.10
C PRO A 45 -0.92 32.21 -7.76
N VAL A 46 -1.64 33.34 -7.84
CA VAL A 46 -3.05 33.47 -7.43
C VAL A 46 -3.27 33.33 -5.91
N ASN A 47 -2.27 33.68 -5.08
CA ASN A 47 -2.33 33.65 -3.61
C ASN A 47 -2.68 32.27 -3.01
N ALA A 48 -2.40 31.19 -3.73
CA ALA A 48 -2.64 29.84 -3.25
C ALA A 48 -1.54 29.43 -2.24
N LYS A 49 -1.91 29.32 -0.96
CA LYS A 49 -1.01 28.87 0.10
C LYS A 49 -0.94 27.34 0.12
N VAL A 50 0.27 26.80 0.04
CA VAL A 50 0.53 25.36 0.01
C VAL A 50 1.57 24.97 1.06
N CYS A 51 1.59 23.69 1.40
CA CYS A 51 2.64 23.06 2.18
C CYS A 51 3.14 21.80 1.46
N SER A 52 4.43 21.50 1.61
CA SER A 52 5.06 20.38 0.92
C SER A 52 6.05 19.63 1.80
N ILE A 53 6.20 18.33 1.53
CA ILE A 53 7.26 17.47 2.08
C ILE A 53 8.06 16.88 0.93
N TYR A 54 9.31 16.49 1.21
CA TYR A 54 10.20 15.89 0.24
C TYR A 54 10.59 14.48 0.65
N MET A 55 10.59 13.57 -0.32
CA MET A 55 10.82 12.15 -0.14
C MET A 55 11.69 11.58 -1.26
N GLU A 56 12.15 10.35 -1.08
CA GLU A 56 12.85 9.61 -2.12
C GLU A 56 11.96 9.41 -3.36
N VAL A 57 12.58 9.27 -4.54
CA VAL A 57 11.86 9.12 -5.81
C VAL A 57 11.61 7.65 -6.09
N ALA A 58 10.36 7.27 -6.26
CA ALA A 58 9.97 5.95 -6.76
C ALA A 58 10.30 5.84 -8.25
N GLN A 59 11.42 5.20 -8.60
CA GLN A 59 11.93 5.16 -9.97
C GLN A 59 11.01 4.43 -10.95
N HIS A 60 10.20 3.49 -10.45
CA HIS A 60 9.34 2.64 -11.29
C HIS A 60 7.84 2.95 -11.10
N GLY A 61 7.51 4.07 -10.44
CA GLY A 61 6.14 4.49 -10.19
C GLY A 61 5.48 3.70 -9.06
N SER A 62 4.17 3.45 -9.20
CA SER A 62 3.35 2.73 -8.23
C SER A 62 2.95 1.34 -8.71
N LEU A 63 2.51 0.50 -7.78
CA LEU A 63 1.93 -0.81 -8.11
C LEU A 63 0.72 -0.68 -9.04
N LYS A 64 -0.05 0.42 -8.95
CA LYS A 64 -1.10 0.72 -9.92
C LYS A 64 -0.56 0.85 -11.35
N ASP A 65 0.55 1.56 -11.52
CA ASP A 65 1.20 1.74 -12.82
C ASP A 65 1.69 0.40 -13.38
N MET A 66 2.25 -0.46 -12.51
CA MET A 66 2.65 -1.82 -12.86
C MET A 66 1.46 -2.66 -13.36
N ILE A 67 0.34 -2.66 -12.62
CA ILE A 67 -0.89 -3.38 -13.01
C ILE A 67 -1.38 -2.90 -14.38
N ILE A 68 -1.45 -1.58 -14.60
CA ILE A 68 -1.92 -1.01 -15.87
C ILE A 68 -1.01 -1.41 -17.03
N LYS A 69 0.32 -1.25 -16.88
CA LYS A 69 1.30 -1.55 -17.92
C LYS A 69 1.38 -3.04 -18.28
N ALA A 70 1.04 -3.92 -17.35
CA ALA A 70 0.93 -5.36 -17.60
C ALA A 70 -0.40 -5.78 -18.25
N GLY A 71 -1.26 -4.83 -18.65
CA GLY A 71 -2.57 -5.16 -19.24
C GLY A 71 -3.64 -5.51 -18.22
N ARG A 72 -3.54 -4.95 -17.00
CA ARG A 72 -4.47 -5.15 -15.86
C ARG A 72 -4.48 -6.54 -15.23
N ARG A 73 -3.47 -7.37 -15.51
CA ARG A 73 -3.29 -8.67 -14.86
C ARG A 73 -1.82 -8.97 -14.72
N LEU A 74 -1.39 -9.28 -13.51
CA LEU A 74 -0.03 -9.72 -13.21
C LEU A 74 0.04 -11.26 -13.15
N PRO A 75 1.19 -11.85 -13.48
CA PRO A 75 1.46 -13.26 -13.21
C PRO A 75 1.32 -13.56 -11.70
N GLU A 76 0.68 -14.68 -11.34
CA GLU A 76 0.34 -14.99 -9.95
C GLU A 76 1.56 -15.06 -9.01
N ASN A 77 2.68 -15.58 -9.50
CA ASN A 77 3.98 -15.58 -8.81
C ASN A 77 4.50 -14.16 -8.51
N VAL A 78 4.29 -13.21 -9.43
CA VAL A 78 4.62 -11.79 -9.22
C VAL A 78 3.66 -11.19 -8.19
N VAL A 79 2.37 -11.53 -8.24
CA VAL A 79 1.39 -11.10 -7.23
C VAL A 79 1.78 -11.60 -5.84
N GLY A 80 2.14 -12.88 -5.71
CA GLY A 80 2.64 -13.45 -4.46
C GLY A 80 3.85 -12.71 -3.92
N TYR A 81 4.81 -12.37 -4.79
CA TYR A 81 6.03 -11.65 -4.42
C TYR A 81 5.73 -10.20 -3.97
N CYS A 82 4.92 -9.46 -4.73
CA CYS A 82 4.50 -8.12 -4.32
C CYS A 82 3.75 -8.16 -2.98
N THR A 83 2.87 -9.14 -2.81
CA THR A 83 2.08 -9.34 -1.58
C THR A 83 2.98 -9.62 -0.37
N LEU A 84 4.02 -10.44 -0.55
CA LEU A 84 5.04 -10.70 0.47
C LEU A 84 5.69 -9.39 0.97
N LEU A 85 6.20 -8.56 0.04
CA LEU A 85 6.87 -7.31 0.38
C LEU A 85 5.93 -6.30 1.06
N ILE A 86 4.65 -6.25 0.63
CA ILE A 86 3.65 -5.40 1.27
C ILE A 86 3.36 -5.88 2.70
N LEU A 87 3.24 -7.19 2.92
CA LEU A 87 3.03 -7.78 4.24
C LEU A 87 4.20 -7.49 5.18
N GLU A 88 5.44 -7.52 4.70
CA GLU A 88 6.61 -7.15 5.51
C GLU A 88 6.50 -5.70 6.02
N GLY A 89 6.15 -4.76 5.13
CA GLY A 89 5.91 -3.37 5.52
C GLY A 89 4.75 -3.21 6.50
N LEU A 90 3.64 -3.91 6.26
CA LEU A 90 2.45 -3.85 7.14
C LEU A 90 2.72 -4.46 8.51
N LYS A 91 3.44 -5.59 8.60
CA LYS A 91 3.81 -6.22 9.87
C LYS A 91 4.51 -5.22 10.79
N ASP A 92 5.50 -4.50 10.27
CA ASP A 92 6.28 -3.55 11.05
C ASP A 92 5.45 -2.30 11.41
N LEU A 93 4.62 -1.81 10.48
CA LEU A 93 3.68 -0.70 10.72
C LEU A 93 2.69 -1.06 11.84
N HIS A 94 2.08 -2.24 11.77
CA HIS A 94 1.08 -2.74 12.71
C HIS A 94 1.67 -3.05 14.08
N ARG A 95 2.88 -3.64 14.13
CA ARG A 95 3.61 -3.87 15.40
C ARG A 95 3.94 -2.58 16.14
N ALA A 96 4.21 -1.50 15.40
CA ALA A 96 4.38 -0.17 15.97
C ALA A 96 3.05 0.51 16.37
N GLY A 97 1.91 -0.14 16.13
CA GLY A 97 0.56 0.33 16.50
C GLY A 97 -0.08 1.28 15.48
N TYR A 98 0.54 1.49 14.31
CA TYR A 98 -0.01 2.30 13.24
C TYR A 98 -0.95 1.47 12.35
N VAL A 99 -1.95 2.13 11.75
CA VAL A 99 -2.82 1.55 10.72
C VAL A 99 -2.79 2.47 9.51
N HIS A 100 -2.54 1.94 8.32
CA HIS A 100 -2.37 2.72 7.09
C HIS A 100 -3.66 3.44 6.68
N CYS A 101 -4.82 2.77 6.82
CA CYS A 101 -6.17 3.30 6.58
C CYS A 101 -6.52 3.63 5.11
N ASP A 102 -5.56 3.73 4.20
CA ASP A 102 -5.80 3.92 2.75
C ASP A 102 -4.89 3.02 1.90
N LEU A 103 -4.83 1.73 2.23
CA LEU A 103 -4.01 0.78 1.48
C LEU A 103 -4.65 0.48 0.12
N ARG A 104 -3.92 0.77 -0.97
CA ARG A 104 -4.34 0.60 -2.37
C ARG A 104 -3.11 0.61 -3.29
N PRO A 105 -3.18 0.12 -4.54
CA PRO A 105 -2.00 0.01 -5.39
C PRO A 105 -1.30 1.35 -5.70
N GLU A 106 -2.01 2.47 -5.66
CA GLU A 106 -1.45 3.80 -5.86
C GLU A 106 -0.53 4.24 -4.71
N ASN A 107 -0.70 3.63 -3.54
CA ASN A 107 0.03 3.94 -2.30
C ASN A 107 1.15 2.91 -2.02
N ILE A 108 1.40 1.99 -2.95
CA ILE A 108 2.54 1.06 -2.94
C ILE A 108 3.52 1.51 -4.02
N LEU A 109 4.69 1.97 -3.63
CA LEU A 109 5.67 2.57 -4.54
C LEU A 109 6.81 1.63 -4.84
N ILE A 110 7.28 1.68 -6.08
CA ILE A 110 8.26 0.75 -6.62
C ILE A 110 9.58 1.47 -6.80
N PHE A 111 10.60 0.94 -6.12
CA PHE A 111 11.96 1.44 -6.13
C PHE A 111 12.89 0.45 -6.81
N ARG A 112 13.99 0.97 -7.35
CA ARG A 112 15.12 0.14 -7.76
C ARG A 112 15.71 -0.55 -6.52
N THR A 113 15.91 -1.85 -6.61
CA THR A 113 16.72 -2.60 -5.63
C THR A 113 18.15 -2.75 -6.17
N PHE A 114 19.10 -2.79 -5.23
CA PHE A 114 20.50 -3.10 -5.52
C PHE A 114 20.90 -4.47 -4.95
N THR A 115 19.95 -5.17 -4.33
CA THR A 115 20.15 -6.52 -3.81
C THR A 115 20.12 -7.49 -4.99
N HIS A 116 21.21 -8.25 -5.16
CA HIS A 116 21.26 -9.28 -6.18
C HIS A 116 20.18 -10.33 -5.92
N GLY A 117 19.32 -10.58 -6.91
CA GLY A 117 18.22 -11.52 -6.73
C GLY A 117 16.96 -10.91 -6.12
N GLU A 118 16.74 -9.60 -6.22
CA GLU A 118 15.42 -8.99 -6.02
C GLU A 118 14.94 -8.30 -7.31
N LEU A 119 13.63 -8.33 -7.60
CA LEU A 119 13.06 -7.61 -8.76
C LEU A 119 12.99 -6.10 -8.53
N CYS A 120 12.52 -5.72 -7.35
CA CYS A 120 12.28 -4.34 -6.96
C CYS A 120 12.11 -4.28 -5.45
N GLN A 121 12.17 -3.07 -4.90
CA GLN A 121 11.75 -2.78 -3.53
C GLN A 121 10.37 -2.12 -3.56
N LEU A 122 9.42 -2.65 -2.79
CA LEU A 122 8.12 -2.01 -2.59
C LEU A 122 8.10 -1.26 -1.27
N LYS A 123 7.54 -0.06 -1.28
CA LYS A 123 7.39 0.76 -0.07
C LYS A 123 5.98 1.29 0.08
N LEU A 124 5.46 1.22 1.31
CA LEU A 124 4.21 1.89 1.70
C LEU A 124 4.40 3.41 1.66
N ALA A 125 3.40 4.11 1.15
CA ALA A 125 3.37 5.56 1.00
C ALA A 125 1.98 6.14 1.29
N ASP A 126 1.90 7.46 1.45
CA ASP A 126 0.66 8.18 1.73
C ASP A 126 -0.01 7.84 3.07
N PHE A 127 0.63 8.31 4.14
CA PHE A 127 0.13 8.16 5.51
C PHE A 127 -0.78 9.32 5.95
N GLY A 128 -1.30 10.11 5.00
CA GLY A 128 -2.18 11.24 5.29
C GLY A 128 -3.45 10.83 6.05
N LEU A 129 -3.91 9.59 5.86
CA LEU A 129 -5.09 9.01 6.53
C LEU A 129 -4.76 8.01 7.65
N ALA A 130 -3.48 7.72 7.87
CA ALA A 130 -3.05 6.72 8.84
C ALA A 130 -3.52 7.08 10.27
N LYS A 131 -3.83 6.03 11.04
CA LYS A 131 -4.08 6.10 12.49
C LYS A 131 -2.75 5.89 13.23
N GLU A 132 -2.45 6.80 14.15
CA GLU A 132 -1.31 6.68 15.07
C GLU A 132 -1.72 5.88 16.33
N PRO A 133 -0.80 5.20 17.03
CA PRO A 133 -1.11 4.35 18.19
C PRO A 133 -1.91 5.07 19.29
N ASN A 134 -1.57 6.34 19.54
CA ASN A 134 -2.21 7.22 20.51
C ASN A 134 -2.98 8.37 19.84
N GLY A 135 -3.36 8.19 18.57
CA GLY A 135 -4.10 9.18 17.80
C GLY A 135 -5.51 9.41 18.35
N PRO A 136 -6.12 10.57 18.05
CA PRO A 136 -7.49 10.85 18.45
C PRO A 136 -8.42 9.79 17.88
N ARG A 137 -9.44 9.43 18.67
CA ARG A 137 -10.48 8.54 18.16
C ARG A 137 -11.21 9.22 17.00
N PRO A 138 -11.66 8.43 16.01
CA PRO A 138 -12.41 9.00 14.91
C PRO A 138 -13.68 9.66 15.45
N LEU A 139 -14.04 10.84 14.93
CA LEU A 139 -15.26 11.53 15.35
C LEU A 139 -16.49 10.68 15.00
N ASP A 140 -17.42 10.58 15.93
CA ASP A 140 -18.71 9.93 15.71
C ASP A 140 -19.46 10.64 14.58
N GLY A 141 -20.00 9.87 13.64
CA GLY A 141 -20.78 10.43 12.52
C GLY A 141 -19.99 10.91 11.31
N SER A 142 -18.66 11.04 11.37
CA SER A 142 -17.86 11.44 10.20
C SER A 142 -17.69 10.28 9.20
N LEU A 143 -17.85 10.55 7.90
CA LEU A 143 -17.52 9.59 6.84
C LEU A 143 -16.01 9.27 6.83
N PHE A 144 -15.67 8.03 6.50
CA PHE A 144 -14.28 7.62 6.33
C PHE A 144 -13.72 8.19 5.01
N ALA A 145 -12.56 8.85 5.09
CA ALA A 145 -11.95 9.52 3.95
C ALA A 145 -11.13 8.60 3.02
N GLY A 146 -10.91 7.34 3.41
CA GLY A 146 -10.18 6.37 2.58
C GLY A 146 -11.00 5.86 1.40
N ASN A 147 -10.33 5.18 0.48
CA ASN A 147 -10.94 4.73 -0.76
C ASN A 147 -12.01 3.65 -0.52
N GLN A 148 -13.25 3.96 -0.87
CA GLN A 148 -14.43 3.10 -0.67
C GLN A 148 -14.31 1.74 -1.37
N ALA A 149 -13.55 1.63 -2.46
CA ALA A 149 -13.40 0.37 -3.19
C ALA A 149 -12.57 -0.68 -2.43
N TYR A 150 -11.71 -0.25 -1.51
CA TYR A 150 -10.84 -1.12 -0.70
C TYR A 150 -11.28 -1.19 0.76
N LEU A 151 -12.27 -0.39 1.16
CA LEU A 151 -12.69 -0.24 2.53
C LEU A 151 -13.35 -1.53 3.07
N ALA A 152 -12.89 -1.97 4.24
CA ALA A 152 -13.49 -3.09 4.95
C ALA A 152 -14.91 -2.73 5.46
N PRO A 153 -15.80 -3.72 5.66
CA PRO A 153 -17.17 -3.47 6.09
C PRO A 153 -17.26 -2.74 7.43
N GLU A 154 -16.35 -3.04 8.37
CA GLU A 154 -16.29 -2.36 9.67
C GLU A 154 -15.73 -0.92 9.60
N GLY A 155 -15.12 -0.54 8.49
CA GLY A 155 -14.65 0.82 8.22
C GLY A 155 -15.78 1.77 7.78
N VAL A 156 -16.96 1.23 7.49
CA VAL A 156 -18.11 1.96 6.96
C VAL A 156 -19.00 2.48 8.09
N GLY A 157 -19.47 3.72 7.96
CA GLY A 157 -20.51 4.29 8.82
C GLY A 157 -20.02 4.90 10.13
N PRO A 158 -20.96 5.36 10.98
CA PRO A 158 -20.66 6.19 12.14
C PRO A 158 -20.01 5.44 13.31
N ARG A 159 -20.20 4.11 13.41
CA ARG A 159 -19.65 3.25 14.47
C ARG A 159 -18.42 2.45 14.01
N ARG A 160 -17.67 3.00 13.06
CA ARG A 160 -16.53 2.32 12.45
C ARG A 160 -15.47 1.92 13.47
N VAL A 161 -14.81 0.79 13.22
CA VAL A 161 -13.70 0.30 14.02
C VAL A 161 -12.41 0.42 13.20
N ILE A 162 -11.41 1.12 13.73
CA ILE A 162 -10.10 1.24 13.09
C ILE A 162 -9.08 0.37 13.82
N SER A 163 -8.75 -0.76 13.22
CA SER A 163 -7.70 -1.69 13.62
C SER A 163 -6.84 -2.07 12.41
N SER A 164 -5.71 -2.74 12.66
CA SER A 164 -4.83 -3.29 11.61
C SER A 164 -5.57 -4.21 10.64
N ALA A 165 -6.65 -4.87 11.09
CA ALA A 165 -7.50 -5.71 10.26
C ALA A 165 -8.04 -4.96 9.02
N LEU A 166 -8.31 -3.65 9.12
CA LEU A 166 -8.74 -2.83 7.98
C LEU A 166 -7.76 -2.92 6.80
N ASP A 167 -6.46 -2.78 7.09
CA ASP A 167 -5.42 -2.82 6.05
C ASP A 167 -5.32 -4.22 5.43
N ILE A 168 -5.57 -5.27 6.22
CA ILE A 168 -5.57 -6.65 5.72
C ILE A 168 -6.73 -6.89 4.75
N TRP A 169 -7.90 -6.34 5.01
CA TRP A 169 -9.00 -6.40 4.04
C TRP A 169 -8.63 -5.70 2.74
N SER A 170 -8.10 -4.48 2.84
CA SER A 170 -7.63 -3.70 1.69
C SER A 170 -6.57 -4.45 0.89
N LEU A 171 -5.65 -5.14 1.56
CA LEU A 171 -4.66 -6.02 0.91
C LEU A 171 -5.33 -7.16 0.14
N GLY A 172 -6.35 -7.81 0.71
CA GLY A 172 -7.12 -8.83 0.01
C GLY A 172 -7.78 -8.30 -1.27
N VAL A 173 -8.30 -7.06 -1.24
CA VAL A 173 -8.84 -6.39 -2.43
C VAL A 173 -7.75 -6.08 -3.46
N MET A 174 -6.57 -5.64 -3.01
CA MET A 174 -5.42 -5.41 -3.89
C MET A 174 -4.94 -6.68 -4.59
N VAL A 175 -4.91 -7.82 -3.89
CA VAL A 175 -4.54 -9.11 -4.49
C VAL A 175 -5.52 -9.51 -5.60
N ILE A 176 -6.82 -9.34 -5.37
CA ILE A 176 -7.86 -9.56 -6.40
C ILE A 176 -7.60 -8.69 -7.63
N GLU A 177 -7.30 -7.39 -7.42
CA GLU A 177 -7.03 -6.46 -8.52
C GLU A 177 -5.76 -6.81 -9.28
N MET A 178 -4.67 -7.17 -8.58
CA MET A 178 -3.42 -7.59 -9.21
C MET A 178 -3.60 -8.83 -10.10
N LEU A 179 -4.49 -9.75 -9.71
CA LEU A 179 -4.84 -10.95 -10.48
C LEU A 179 -5.81 -10.67 -11.63
N GLY A 180 -6.21 -9.41 -11.83
CA GLY A 180 -7.05 -8.94 -12.92
C GLY A 180 -8.55 -9.20 -12.73
N ALA A 181 -8.97 -9.53 -11.51
CA ALA A 181 -10.38 -9.68 -11.18
C ALA A 181 -11.02 -8.33 -10.81
N ILE A 182 -12.34 -8.23 -11.01
CA ILE A 182 -13.08 -6.98 -10.79
C ILE A 182 -13.21 -6.68 -9.29
N VAL A 183 -12.65 -5.55 -8.87
CA VAL A 183 -12.83 -4.99 -7.52
C VAL A 183 -14.31 -4.69 -7.29
N GLY A 184 -14.91 -5.29 -6.25
CA GLY A 184 -16.34 -5.17 -5.95
C GLY A 184 -17.26 -6.12 -6.74
N GLY A 185 -16.70 -7.02 -7.56
CA GLY A 185 -17.46 -8.11 -8.17
C GLY A 185 -18.03 -9.10 -7.14
N ARG A 186 -19.07 -9.86 -7.51
CA ARG A 186 -19.63 -10.90 -6.63
C ARG A 186 -18.56 -11.95 -6.32
N SER A 187 -18.49 -12.35 -5.05
CA SER A 187 -17.50 -13.30 -4.53
C SER A 187 -17.49 -14.64 -5.29
N ASP A 188 -18.64 -15.06 -5.82
CA ASP A 188 -18.81 -16.35 -6.47
C ASP A 188 -17.92 -16.47 -7.73
N TYR A 189 -17.79 -15.40 -8.52
CA TYR A 189 -16.96 -15.38 -9.72
C TYR A 189 -15.45 -15.26 -9.43
N LEU A 190 -15.07 -14.88 -8.21
CA LEU A 190 -13.66 -14.84 -7.81
C LEU A 190 -13.10 -16.25 -7.62
N SER A 191 -13.90 -17.16 -7.08
CA SER A 191 -13.46 -18.55 -6.84
C SER A 191 -13.15 -19.32 -8.13
N GLU A 192 -13.80 -18.97 -9.24
CA GLU A 192 -13.58 -19.59 -10.56
C GLU A 192 -12.40 -18.98 -11.33
N THR A 193 -11.97 -17.77 -10.94
CA THR A 193 -10.94 -17.00 -11.67
C THR A 193 -9.56 -17.07 -11.00
N LEU A 194 -9.51 -17.35 -9.69
CA LEU A 194 -8.28 -17.42 -8.91
C LEU A 194 -7.85 -18.87 -8.68
N SER A 195 -6.55 -19.09 -8.52
CA SER A 195 -6.06 -20.41 -8.08
C SER A 195 -6.59 -20.75 -6.69
N PRO A 196 -6.69 -22.05 -6.31
CA PRO A 196 -7.08 -22.42 -4.95
C PRO A 196 -6.20 -21.79 -3.86
N MET A 197 -4.91 -21.59 -4.16
CA MET A 197 -3.95 -21.00 -3.23
C MET A 197 -4.16 -19.49 -3.05
N ALA A 198 -4.36 -18.76 -4.15
CA ALA A 198 -4.67 -17.34 -4.13
C ALA A 198 -6.04 -17.08 -3.48
N TRP A 199 -7.02 -17.91 -3.80
CA TRP A 199 -8.34 -17.85 -3.18
C TRP A 199 -8.30 -18.10 -1.67
N ASP A 200 -7.49 -19.07 -1.21
CA ASP A 200 -7.32 -19.32 0.22
C ASP A 200 -6.74 -18.11 0.96
N PHE A 201 -5.72 -17.47 0.37
CA PHE A 201 -5.14 -16.24 0.88
C PHE A 201 -6.20 -15.11 0.97
N VAL A 202 -6.94 -14.87 -0.11
CA VAL A 202 -7.98 -13.83 -0.16
C VAL A 202 -9.08 -14.06 0.88
N LYS A 203 -9.51 -15.30 1.10
CA LYS A 203 -10.51 -15.62 2.15
C LYS A 203 -10.02 -15.25 3.54
N LYS A 204 -8.75 -15.50 3.85
CA LYS A 204 -8.14 -15.12 5.14
C LYS A 204 -8.07 -13.60 5.32
N CYS A 205 -7.84 -12.86 4.22
CA CYS A 205 -7.86 -11.40 4.24
C CYS A 205 -9.27 -10.81 4.37
N ARG A 206 -10.29 -11.49 3.82
CA ARG A 206 -11.66 -10.96 3.70
C ARG A 206 -12.65 -11.60 4.69
N VAL A 207 -12.17 -12.03 5.86
CA VAL A 207 -13.03 -12.42 6.98
C VAL A 207 -13.80 -11.19 7.48
N HIS A 208 -15.12 -11.32 7.60
CA HIS A 208 -15.99 -10.21 8.00
C HIS A 208 -15.76 -9.75 9.44
N ASP A 209 -15.54 -10.70 10.36
CA ASP A 209 -15.16 -10.39 11.74
C ASP A 209 -13.70 -9.91 11.77
N PRO A 210 -13.42 -8.65 12.16
CA PRO A 210 -12.06 -8.11 12.16
C PRO A 210 -11.13 -8.83 13.15
N GLU A 211 -11.66 -9.38 14.25
CA GLU A 211 -10.86 -10.05 15.28
C GLU A 211 -10.46 -11.48 14.85
N ALA A 212 -11.25 -12.10 13.96
CA ALA A 212 -10.95 -13.40 13.37
C ALA A 212 -10.16 -13.31 12.05
N ARG A 213 -9.93 -12.09 11.55
CA ARG A 213 -9.18 -11.85 10.30
C ARG A 213 -7.69 -12.05 10.55
N ALA A 214 -7.02 -12.71 9.61
CA ALA A 214 -5.59 -12.97 9.73
C ALA A 214 -4.79 -11.66 9.85
N THR A 215 -3.72 -11.69 10.63
CA THR A 215 -2.78 -10.58 10.77
C THR A 215 -1.75 -10.58 9.64
N ALA A 216 -1.04 -9.45 9.45
CA ALA A 216 0.06 -9.41 8.49
C ALA A 216 1.14 -10.46 8.81
N GLU A 217 1.40 -10.70 10.09
CA GLU A 217 2.39 -11.67 10.55
C GLU A 217 2.00 -13.12 10.24
N GLU A 218 0.74 -13.49 10.44
CA GLU A 218 0.24 -14.83 10.09
C GLU A 218 0.25 -15.06 8.57
N LEU A 219 -0.11 -14.03 7.80
CA LEU A 219 -0.18 -14.11 6.33
C LEU A 219 1.20 -14.26 5.68
N LEU A 220 2.29 -13.82 6.33
CA LEU A 220 3.66 -14.04 5.82
C LEU A 220 4.03 -15.52 5.71
N SER A 221 3.39 -16.40 6.48
CA SER A 221 3.61 -17.84 6.42
C SER A 221 2.71 -18.55 5.40
N HIS A 222 1.87 -17.81 4.66
CA HIS A 222 0.91 -18.41 3.75
C HIS A 222 1.57 -18.96 2.47
N PRO A 223 1.20 -20.15 1.98
CA PRO A 223 1.77 -20.73 0.76
C PRO A 223 1.79 -19.78 -0.46
N PHE A 224 0.74 -18.97 -0.60
CA PHE A 224 0.59 -17.97 -1.68
C PHE A 224 1.74 -16.97 -1.78
N VAL A 225 2.35 -16.58 -0.66
CA VAL A 225 3.49 -15.65 -0.62
C VAL A 225 4.81 -16.39 -0.45
N MET A 226 4.81 -17.54 0.23
CA MET A 226 5.99 -18.38 0.42
C MET A 226 6.51 -18.98 -0.89
N GLN A 227 5.63 -19.27 -1.86
CA GLN A 227 6.04 -19.75 -3.18
C GLN A 227 6.99 -18.77 -3.90
N SER A 228 6.95 -17.48 -3.54
CA SER A 228 7.80 -16.46 -4.14
C SER A 228 9.22 -16.40 -3.56
N LEU A 229 9.47 -17.03 -2.41
CA LEU A 229 10.81 -17.10 -1.79
C LEU A 229 11.74 -18.10 -2.48
N GLY A 230 11.19 -19.05 -3.23
CA GLY A 230 11.94 -20.11 -3.92
C GLY A 230 12.11 -19.90 -5.42
N VAL A 231 11.52 -18.85 -5.99
CA VAL A 231 11.61 -18.55 -7.42
C VAL A 231 12.60 -17.39 -7.60
N PRO A 232 13.72 -17.60 -8.31
CA PRO A 232 14.62 -16.50 -8.62
C PRO A 232 13.87 -15.41 -9.40
N PRO A 233 14.12 -14.12 -9.15
CA PRO A 233 13.43 -13.00 -9.80
C PRO A 233 13.39 -13.09 -11.33
N PHE A 234 14.46 -13.59 -11.93
CA PHE A 234 14.61 -13.71 -13.38
C PHE A 234 13.79 -14.87 -13.99
N GLU A 235 13.30 -15.79 -13.16
CA GLU A 235 12.36 -16.85 -13.55
C GLU A 235 10.90 -16.43 -13.36
N LEU A 236 10.65 -15.26 -12.73
CA LEU A 236 9.32 -14.67 -12.73
C LEU A 236 9.03 -14.21 -14.18
N LEU A 237 8.12 -14.92 -14.86
CA LEU A 237 7.51 -14.62 -16.17
C LEU A 237 7.47 -13.11 -16.49
N PRO A 238 7.60 -12.71 -17.78
CA PRO A 238 8.37 -11.54 -18.18
C PRO A 238 8.18 -10.37 -17.23
N VAL A 239 9.31 -9.92 -16.66
CA VAL A 239 9.42 -8.76 -15.78
C VAL A 239 8.50 -7.66 -16.29
N PRO A 240 7.53 -7.17 -15.47
CA PRO A 240 6.57 -6.18 -15.92
C PRO A 240 7.26 -5.01 -16.63
N PRO A 241 6.71 -4.46 -17.73
CA PRO A 241 7.38 -3.43 -18.53
C PRO A 241 7.84 -2.20 -17.73
N CYS A 242 7.24 -1.95 -16.55
CA CYS A 242 7.68 -0.89 -15.65
C CYS A 242 9.04 -1.13 -14.97
N LEU A 243 9.55 -2.35 -15.00
CA LEU A 243 10.80 -2.78 -14.36
C LEU A 243 11.90 -3.11 -15.39
N SER A 244 11.57 -3.20 -16.67
CA SER A 244 12.51 -3.44 -17.76
C SER A 244 13.02 -2.10 -18.32
N ASP A 245 14.16 -1.63 -17.83
CA ASP A 245 14.98 -0.44 -18.21
C ASP A 245 14.56 0.35 -19.49
N GLY A 246 13.42 1.02 -19.44
CA GLY A 246 12.99 2.01 -20.44
C GLY A 246 12.38 3.18 -19.71
N GLU A 247 12.93 4.37 -19.90
CA GLU A 247 12.62 5.62 -19.19
C GLU A 247 11.15 5.73 -18.73
N ILE A 248 10.95 5.64 -17.41
CA ILE A 248 9.70 6.02 -16.77
C ILE A 248 9.97 7.32 -16.05
N GLN A 249 9.24 8.36 -16.41
CA GLN A 249 9.15 9.57 -15.60
C GLN A 249 8.69 9.14 -14.20
N GLY A 250 9.61 9.20 -13.24
CA GLY A 250 9.33 8.87 -11.85
C GLY A 250 8.09 9.62 -11.37
N ARG A 251 7.35 9.02 -10.42
CA ARG A 251 6.13 9.66 -9.92
C ARG A 251 6.50 10.85 -9.03
N PHE A 252 6.03 12.03 -9.40
CA PHE A 252 6.08 13.25 -8.59
C PHE A 252 4.70 13.45 -7.95
N TYR A 253 4.67 13.83 -6.67
CA TYR A 253 3.45 14.01 -5.87
C TYR A 253 3.12 15.49 -5.62
#